data_AF-U6EBK1-F1
#
_entry.id   AF-U6EBK1-F1
#
_cell.length_a   1.000
_cell.length_b   1.000
_cell.length_c   1.000
_cell.angle_alpha   90.00
_cell.angle_beta   90.00
_cell.angle_gamma   90.00
#
_symmetry.space_group_name_H-M   'P 1'
#
loop_
_entity.id
_entity.type
_entity.pdbx_description
1 polymer ?
#
loop_
_entity_poly.entity_id
_entity_poly.type
_entity_poly.pdbx_seq_one_letter_code
_entity_poly.pdbx_strand_id
1 'polypeptide(L)'
;MERITFLDNAYLGKNQWWRYLLNLIITWVGPILLFLIILIPLFILNYPFDAINPGIWGNNTPLVALLFLGTYYTLAFALFYACSHLIQGKKILDMITTSSQFNWRRMLKGASLWSLILGVALLVDVLLNPTQVNLKFDWSFFRLLLLSLIIFSIQASFEEIFFRGYLLQGMGLLTRKPLIAILATSLLFAVGHLGNGPSLAIEFLSVFNMFILGMVLGIITLGENSLETAIGIHIANNVIVTTLGNGLNFLGDYSYLLNSGTGISLAVPYFILLFFLLALIFWRKNDKLSLILKTHWRLSDPYPVVTELQCIDCETINPSIANYCQECGNPLLIEYASTPRKVLAFLIDVIILAMVAMGLLVVIFLIVYLNPYFDPILSFITWVIISKLVFFVYMVLMEKHSKTVGKMITGLRVVDEYTLKPISYRQSILRNFMLIVDLFPFILPGLVGLILSAKSDEKQRMGDMAAETIVIRG
;
A
#
# COMPACT_ATOMS: atom_id res chain seq x y z
N MET A 1 4.23 -13.46 -25.65
CA MET A 1 4.91 -12.80 -24.52
C MET A 1 3.86 -12.39 -23.52
N GLU A 2 3.85 -13.00 -22.33
CA GLU A 2 2.95 -12.61 -21.24
C GLU A 2 3.38 -11.23 -20.73
N ARG A 3 2.55 -10.20 -20.92
CA ARG A 3 2.79 -8.83 -20.45
C ARG A 3 1.55 -8.30 -19.74
N ILE A 4 1.74 -7.44 -18.75
CA ILE A 4 0.64 -6.81 -18.01
C ILE A 4 0.13 -5.63 -18.85
N THR A 5 -0.76 -5.93 -19.79
CA THR A 5 -1.31 -4.94 -20.74
C THR A 5 -2.00 -3.78 -20.05
N PHE A 6 -2.51 -3.99 -18.83
CA PHE A 6 -3.13 -2.94 -18.04
C PHE A 6 -2.16 -1.80 -17.68
N LEU A 7 -0.89 -2.11 -17.40
CA LEU A 7 0.13 -1.08 -17.14
C LEU A 7 0.57 -0.35 -18.41
N ASP A 8 0.44 -0.98 -19.58
CA ASP A 8 0.79 -0.34 -20.85
C ASP A 8 -0.15 0.82 -21.20
N ASN A 9 -1.40 0.79 -20.73
CA ASN A 9 -2.33 1.90 -20.86
C ASN A 9 -1.79 3.21 -20.25
N ALA A 10 -0.81 3.12 -19.34
CA ALA A 10 -0.15 4.29 -18.78
C ALA A 10 0.50 5.18 -19.85
N TYR A 11 0.95 4.59 -20.97
CA TYR A 11 1.57 5.31 -22.09
C TYR A 11 0.58 6.15 -22.92
N LEU A 12 -0.73 5.93 -22.77
CA LEU A 12 -1.75 6.71 -23.45
C LEU A 12 -1.90 8.08 -22.78
N GLY A 13 -1.62 9.16 -23.51
CA GLY A 13 -1.73 10.54 -23.01
C GLY A 13 -0.41 11.17 -22.53
N LYS A 14 -0.50 12.34 -21.89
CA LYS A 14 0.64 13.13 -21.43
C LYS A 14 1.06 12.75 -20.01
N ASN A 15 2.29 12.24 -19.87
CA ASN A 15 2.77 11.61 -18.63
C ASN A 15 3.86 12.38 -17.88
N GLN A 16 3.96 13.70 -18.09
CA GLN A 16 4.91 14.53 -17.35
C GLN A 16 4.55 14.54 -15.86
N TRP A 17 5.54 14.37 -14.97
CA TRP A 17 5.34 14.17 -13.52
C TRP A 17 4.49 15.28 -12.86
N TRP A 18 4.66 16.53 -13.28
CA TRP A 18 3.93 17.66 -12.71
C TRP A 18 2.42 17.58 -12.99
N ARG A 19 2.00 16.92 -14.08
CA ARG A 19 0.57 16.71 -14.38
C ARG A 19 -0.07 15.76 -13.38
N TYR A 20 0.67 14.75 -12.92
CA TYR A 20 0.23 13.86 -11.86
C TYR A 20 0.10 14.58 -10.53
N LEU A 21 1.10 15.40 -10.18
CA LEU A 21 1.06 16.20 -8.95
C LEU A 21 -0.10 17.20 -8.97
N LEU A 22 -0.32 17.90 -10.09
CA LEU A 22 -1.42 18.83 -10.24
C LEU A 22 -2.79 18.12 -10.13
N ASN A 23 -2.95 16.97 -10.78
CA ASN A 23 -4.18 16.19 -10.69
C ASN A 23 -4.45 15.71 -9.27
N LEU A 24 -3.42 15.22 -8.56
CA LEU A 24 -3.50 14.84 -7.15
C LEU A 24 -4.01 16.01 -6.28
N ILE A 25 -3.42 17.20 -6.43
CA ILE A 25 -3.81 18.38 -5.64
C ILE A 25 -5.26 18.78 -5.96
N ILE A 26 -5.60 18.94 -7.25
CA ILE A 26 -6.95 19.37 -7.66
C ILE A 26 -8.01 18.37 -7.20
N THR A 27 -7.72 17.08 -7.29
CA THR A 27 -8.67 16.01 -6.96
C THR A 27 -9.04 15.98 -5.48
N TRP A 28 -8.06 16.10 -4.58
CA TRP A 28 -8.30 15.95 -3.14
C TRP A 28 -8.51 17.27 -2.40
N VAL A 29 -7.87 18.36 -2.86
CA VAL A 29 -8.00 19.69 -2.24
C VAL A 29 -9.12 20.51 -2.89
N GLY A 30 -9.34 20.36 -4.21
CA GLY A 30 -10.35 21.11 -4.95
C GLY A 30 -11.77 21.00 -4.39
N PRO A 31 -12.28 19.80 -4.07
CA PRO A 31 -13.61 19.66 -3.48
C PRO A 31 -13.75 20.39 -2.14
N ILE A 32 -12.70 20.39 -1.31
CA ILE A 32 -12.68 21.12 -0.03
C ILE A 32 -12.83 22.62 -0.28
N LEU A 33 -12.05 23.17 -1.21
CA LEU A 33 -12.13 24.59 -1.58
C LEU A 33 -13.51 24.96 -2.14
N LEU A 34 -14.10 24.10 -2.98
CA LEU A 34 -15.44 24.30 -3.51
C LEU A 34 -16.50 24.29 -2.40
N PHE A 35 -16.39 23.37 -1.44
CA PHE A 35 -17.27 23.37 -0.27
C PHE A 35 -17.13 24.65 0.54
N LEU A 36 -15.91 25.10 0.81
CA LEU A 36 -15.69 26.35 1.53
C LEU A 36 -16.27 27.55 0.77
N ILE A 37 -16.08 27.63 -0.55
CA ILE A 37 -16.55 28.75 -1.38
C ILE A 37 -18.08 28.75 -1.56
N ILE A 38 -18.72 27.58 -1.63
CA ILE A 38 -20.16 27.46 -1.89
C ILE A 38 -20.95 27.45 -0.59
N LEU A 39 -20.56 26.63 0.38
CA LEU A 39 -21.33 26.42 1.60
C LEU A 39 -21.16 27.57 2.59
N ILE A 40 -19.97 28.16 2.73
CA ILE A 40 -19.78 29.24 3.71
C ILE A 40 -20.66 30.46 3.37
N PRO A 41 -20.73 30.95 2.12
CA PRO A 41 -21.63 32.06 1.79
C PRO A 41 -23.10 31.68 1.88
N LEU A 42 -23.51 30.50 1.42
CA LEU A 42 -24.89 30.03 1.58
C LEU A 42 -25.29 29.94 3.05
N PHE A 43 -24.35 29.59 3.92
CA PHE A 43 -24.56 29.47 5.36
C PHE A 43 -24.66 30.85 6.02
N ILE A 44 -23.75 31.78 5.70
CA ILE A 44 -23.76 33.17 6.19
C ILE A 44 -25.01 33.93 5.69
N LEU A 45 -25.49 33.66 4.47
CA LEU A 45 -26.62 34.36 3.87
C LEU A 45 -27.99 33.85 4.37
N ASN A 46 -28.09 32.58 4.81
CA ASN A 46 -29.36 31.98 5.22
C ASN A 46 -29.52 31.80 6.74
N TYR A 47 -28.45 31.89 7.53
CA TYR A 47 -28.50 31.80 8.98
C TYR A 47 -27.88 33.06 9.62
N PRO A 48 -28.59 33.79 10.50
CA PRO A 48 -27.95 34.80 11.32
C PRO A 48 -26.85 34.16 12.16
N PHE A 49 -25.71 34.84 12.32
CA PHE A 49 -24.52 34.33 13.01
C PHE A 49 -24.82 33.81 14.44
N ASP A 50 -25.89 34.33 15.06
CA ASP A 50 -26.35 33.95 16.40
C ASP A 50 -27.10 32.60 16.45
N ALA A 51 -27.49 32.05 15.29
CA ALA A 51 -28.13 30.74 15.15
C ALA A 51 -27.12 29.58 14.97
N ILE A 52 -25.82 29.86 14.98
CA ILE A 52 -24.75 28.86 14.99
C ILE A 52 -24.67 28.26 16.40
N ASN A 53 -25.70 27.53 16.78
CA ASN A 53 -25.72 26.79 18.02
C ASN A 53 -24.99 25.45 17.75
N PRO A 54 -23.79 25.21 18.32
CA PRO A 54 -23.04 23.97 18.07
C PRO A 54 -23.83 22.70 18.45
N GLY A 55 -24.89 22.82 19.26
CA GLY A 55 -25.82 21.72 19.55
C GLY A 55 -26.69 21.24 18.38
N ILE A 56 -26.95 22.07 17.36
CA ILE A 56 -27.67 21.66 16.13
C ILE A 56 -26.77 20.77 15.26
N TRP A 57 -25.47 21.02 15.30
CA TRP A 57 -24.42 20.25 14.62
C TRP A 57 -23.94 19.05 15.45
N GLY A 58 -24.11 19.10 16.78
CA GLY A 58 -23.85 17.97 17.68
C GLY A 58 -24.83 16.81 17.48
N ASN A 59 -26.02 17.06 16.90
CA ASN A 59 -27.03 16.07 16.55
C ASN A 59 -26.92 15.61 15.08
N ASN A 60 -25.71 15.44 14.56
CA ASN A 60 -25.47 15.02 13.19
C ASN A 60 -26.28 13.75 12.86
N THR A 61 -27.29 13.89 12.00
CA THR A 61 -27.94 12.72 11.43
C THR A 61 -26.92 12.00 10.54
N PRO A 62 -26.73 10.69 10.67
CA PRO A 62 -25.79 9.90 9.86
C PRO A 62 -25.99 10.06 8.34
N LEU A 63 -27.22 10.41 7.94
CA LEU A 63 -27.60 10.75 6.58
C LEU A 63 -26.89 12.00 6.05
N VAL A 64 -26.76 13.05 6.86
CA VAL A 64 -26.09 14.30 6.45
C VAL A 64 -24.60 14.05 6.22
N ALA A 65 -23.95 13.27 7.09
CA ALA A 65 -22.55 12.87 6.91
C ALA A 65 -22.34 12.05 5.62
N LEU A 66 -23.24 11.10 5.33
CA LEU A 66 -23.22 10.33 4.08
C LEU A 66 -23.42 11.23 2.85
N LEU A 67 -24.32 12.21 2.91
CA LEU A 67 -24.52 13.15 1.80
C LEU A 67 -23.28 14.02 1.57
N PHE A 68 -22.65 14.54 2.63
CA PHE A 68 -21.39 15.28 2.52
C PHE A 68 -20.29 14.42 1.89
N LEU A 69 -20.15 13.17 2.32
CA LEU A 69 -19.24 12.20 1.74
C LEU A 69 -19.51 11.99 0.24
N GLY A 70 -20.78 11.73 -0.12
CA GLY A 70 -21.19 11.53 -1.49
C GLY A 70 -20.93 12.75 -2.38
N THR A 71 -21.25 13.95 -1.90
CA THR A 71 -20.96 15.20 -2.61
C THR A 71 -19.45 15.41 -2.76
N TYR A 72 -18.65 15.18 -1.72
CA TYR A 72 -17.18 15.28 -1.78
C TYR A 72 -16.60 14.39 -2.87
N TYR A 73 -16.95 13.10 -2.85
CA TYR A 73 -16.41 12.13 -3.82
C TYR A 73 -16.94 12.35 -5.24
N THR A 74 -18.17 12.85 -5.39
CA THR A 74 -18.70 13.24 -6.70
C THR A 74 -17.93 14.42 -7.29
N LEU A 75 -17.65 15.45 -6.48
CA LEU A 75 -16.84 16.59 -6.89
C LEU A 75 -15.39 16.19 -7.17
N ALA A 76 -14.80 15.35 -6.31
CA ALA A 76 -13.46 14.81 -6.51
C ALA A 76 -13.36 14.07 -7.85
N PHE A 77 -14.34 13.20 -8.14
CA PHE A 77 -14.36 12.47 -9.40
C PHE A 77 -14.55 13.39 -10.62
N ALA A 78 -15.43 14.39 -10.53
CA ALA A 78 -15.63 15.36 -11.61
C ALA A 78 -14.37 16.17 -11.92
N LEU A 79 -13.69 16.66 -10.87
CA LEU A 79 -12.43 17.40 -11.00
C LEU A 79 -11.30 16.52 -11.52
N PHE A 80 -11.18 15.29 -11.01
CA PHE A 80 -10.24 14.29 -11.50
C PHE A 80 -10.47 13.97 -12.98
N TYR A 81 -11.72 13.78 -13.39
CA TYR A 81 -12.10 13.53 -14.78
C TYR A 81 -11.69 14.71 -15.66
N ALA A 82 -12.06 15.93 -15.28
CA ALA A 82 -11.71 17.14 -16.02
C ALA A 82 -10.19 17.29 -16.15
N CYS A 83 -9.43 17.11 -15.07
CA CYS A 83 -7.98 17.20 -15.09
C CYS A 83 -7.34 16.11 -15.96
N SER A 84 -7.78 14.86 -15.80
CA SER A 84 -7.28 13.71 -16.58
C SER A 84 -7.55 13.87 -18.07
N HIS A 85 -8.73 14.37 -18.43
CA HIS A 85 -9.13 14.57 -19.82
C HIS A 85 -8.45 15.80 -20.44
N LEU A 86 -8.56 16.96 -19.81
CA LEU A 86 -8.11 18.24 -20.37
C LEU A 86 -6.59 18.42 -20.29
N ILE A 87 -5.99 18.05 -19.16
CA ILE A 87 -4.56 18.26 -18.92
C ILE A 87 -3.76 17.08 -19.47
N GLN A 88 -4.20 15.84 -19.25
CA GLN A 88 -3.44 14.66 -19.65
C GLN A 88 -3.90 14.02 -20.95
N GLY A 89 -5.09 14.34 -21.46
CA GLY A 89 -5.64 13.69 -22.65
C GLY A 89 -5.93 12.20 -22.45
N LYS A 90 -6.11 11.76 -21.19
CA LYS A 90 -6.38 10.36 -20.85
C LYS A 90 -7.89 10.10 -20.86
N LYS A 91 -8.29 8.91 -21.31
CA LYS A 91 -9.68 8.43 -21.16
C LYS A 91 -9.78 7.62 -19.87
N ILE A 92 -10.90 7.78 -19.17
CA ILE A 92 -11.16 7.01 -17.93
C ILE A 92 -11.19 5.50 -18.22
N LEU A 93 -11.68 5.09 -19.39
CA LEU A 93 -11.73 3.68 -19.76
C LEU A 93 -10.34 3.02 -19.78
N ASP A 94 -9.32 3.74 -20.23
CA ASP A 94 -7.93 3.27 -20.25
C ASP A 94 -7.38 3.06 -18.83
N MET A 95 -7.95 3.75 -17.84
CA MET A 95 -7.65 3.59 -16.43
C MET A 95 -8.43 2.44 -15.77
N ILE A 96 -9.45 1.90 -16.44
CA ILE A 96 -10.32 0.84 -15.89
C ILE A 96 -9.97 -0.52 -16.48
N THR A 97 -9.80 -0.62 -17.80
CA THR A 97 -9.73 -1.91 -18.49
C THR A 97 -8.87 -1.83 -19.75
N THR A 98 -8.37 -2.96 -20.22
CA THR A 98 -7.71 -3.09 -21.53
C THR A 98 -8.68 -3.41 -22.65
N SER A 99 -9.98 -3.54 -22.33
CA SER A 99 -11.04 -3.82 -23.29
C SER A 99 -11.61 -2.52 -23.86
N SER A 100 -12.33 -2.61 -24.99
CA SER A 100 -13.02 -1.45 -25.59
C SER A 100 -14.26 -0.98 -24.81
N GLN A 101 -14.71 -1.73 -23.81
CA GLN A 101 -15.90 -1.43 -23.01
C GLN A 101 -15.78 -2.00 -21.58
N PHE A 102 -16.53 -1.40 -20.66
CA PHE A 102 -16.63 -1.84 -19.28
C PHE A 102 -17.33 -3.19 -19.14
N ASN A 103 -16.75 -4.12 -18.39
CA ASN A 103 -17.35 -5.44 -18.17
C ASN A 103 -18.14 -5.55 -16.85
N TRP A 104 -19.45 -5.30 -16.94
CA TRP A 104 -20.38 -5.42 -15.81
C TRP A 104 -20.40 -6.80 -15.15
N ARG A 105 -20.19 -7.88 -15.91
CA ARG A 105 -20.17 -9.24 -15.36
C ARG A 105 -19.00 -9.45 -14.40
N ARG A 106 -17.84 -8.86 -14.69
CA ARG A 106 -16.66 -8.91 -13.81
C ARG A 106 -16.89 -8.13 -12.51
N MET A 107 -17.50 -6.95 -12.62
CA MET A 107 -17.89 -6.17 -11.45
C MET A 107 -18.89 -6.93 -10.57
N LEU A 108 -19.97 -7.45 -11.16
CA LEU A 108 -20.97 -8.23 -10.41
C LEU A 108 -20.39 -9.52 -9.82
N LYS A 109 -19.47 -10.20 -10.52
CA LYS A 109 -18.72 -11.34 -9.97
C LYS A 109 -17.94 -10.94 -8.71
N GLY A 110 -17.18 -9.84 -8.77
CA GLY A 110 -16.39 -9.34 -7.65
C GLY A 110 -17.26 -9.00 -6.43
N ALA A 111 -18.33 -8.23 -6.67
CA ALA A 111 -19.30 -7.87 -5.65
C ALA A 111 -19.96 -9.10 -5.01
N SER A 112 -20.45 -10.03 -5.82
CA SER A 112 -21.14 -11.24 -5.32
C SER A 112 -20.22 -12.13 -4.51
N LEU A 113 -18.98 -12.32 -4.97
CA LEU A 113 -18.00 -13.17 -4.29
C LEU A 113 -17.62 -12.60 -2.92
N TRP A 114 -17.37 -11.29 -2.85
CA TRP A 114 -17.02 -10.64 -1.59
C TRP A 114 -18.19 -10.59 -0.61
N SER A 115 -19.40 -10.27 -1.10
CA SER A 115 -20.61 -10.31 -0.28
C SER A 115 -20.88 -11.69 0.30
N LEU A 116 -20.63 -12.76 -0.46
CA LEU A 116 -20.78 -14.14 0.03
C LEU A 116 -19.76 -14.45 1.13
N ILE A 117 -18.49 -14.07 0.95
CA ILE A 117 -17.45 -14.31 1.96
C ILE A 117 -17.77 -13.58 3.26
N LEU A 118 -18.13 -12.30 3.19
CA LEU A 118 -18.51 -11.51 4.36
C LEU A 118 -19.79 -12.03 5.00
N GLY A 119 -20.80 -12.41 4.20
CA GLY A 119 -22.05 -12.97 4.70
C GLY A 119 -21.85 -14.29 5.44
N VAL A 120 -20.99 -15.18 4.94
CA VAL A 120 -20.64 -16.43 5.63
C VAL A 120 -19.83 -16.15 6.90
N ALA A 121 -18.85 -15.24 6.86
CA ALA A 121 -18.06 -14.89 8.04
C ALA A 121 -18.94 -14.30 9.16
N LEU A 122 -19.90 -13.46 8.79
CA LEU A 122 -20.89 -12.90 9.69
C LEU A 122 -21.82 -13.97 10.26
N LEU A 123 -22.30 -14.90 9.43
CA LEU A 123 -23.11 -16.03 9.89
C LEU A 123 -22.36 -16.88 10.92
N VAL A 124 -21.08 -17.16 10.68
CA VAL A 124 -20.23 -17.90 11.64
C VAL A 124 -20.12 -17.13 12.95
N ASP A 125 -19.92 -15.81 12.91
CA ASP A 125 -19.84 -14.99 14.13
C ASP A 125 -21.15 -15.01 14.93
N VAL A 126 -22.30 -14.88 14.27
CA VAL A 126 -23.63 -15.00 14.91
C VAL A 126 -23.83 -16.37 15.57
N LEU A 127 -23.36 -17.45 14.93
CA LEU A 127 -23.48 -18.81 15.45
C LEU A 127 -22.56 -19.06 16.66
N LEU A 128 -21.37 -18.45 16.67
CA LEU A 128 -20.40 -18.61 17.77
C LEU A 128 -20.69 -17.69 18.95
N ASN A 129 -21.21 -16.48 18.71
CA ASN A 129 -21.42 -15.43 19.70
C ASN A 129 -22.86 -14.87 19.69
N PRO A 130 -23.90 -15.70 19.91
CA PRO A 130 -25.30 -15.30 19.70
C PRO A 130 -25.77 -14.17 20.63
N THR A 131 -25.14 -13.97 21.78
CA THR A 131 -25.50 -12.92 22.76
C THR A 131 -24.92 -11.55 22.42
N GLN A 132 -23.95 -11.46 21.52
CA GLN A 132 -23.26 -10.21 21.18
C GLN A 132 -23.87 -9.51 19.96
N VAL A 133 -24.76 -10.18 19.22
CA VAL A 133 -25.34 -9.67 17.98
C VAL A 133 -26.84 -9.44 18.16
N ASN A 134 -27.23 -8.18 18.33
CA ASN A 134 -28.63 -7.80 18.38
C ASN A 134 -29.12 -7.41 16.99
N LEU A 135 -30.06 -8.19 16.45
CA LEU A 135 -30.79 -7.84 15.22
C LEU A 135 -31.79 -6.71 15.53
N LYS A 136 -31.55 -5.52 14.98
CA LYS A 136 -32.46 -4.38 15.10
C LYS A 136 -33.02 -4.05 13.73
N PHE A 137 -34.17 -4.62 13.40
CA PHE A 137 -34.85 -4.33 12.13
C PHE A 137 -35.68 -3.05 12.25
N ASP A 138 -35.37 -2.06 11.41
CA ASP A 138 -36.08 -0.79 11.31
C ASP A 138 -36.20 -0.40 9.82
N TRP A 139 -37.34 0.13 9.38
CA TRP A 139 -37.56 0.61 8.01
C TRP A 139 -36.57 1.71 7.59
N SER A 140 -35.97 2.43 8.54
CA SER A 140 -34.88 3.38 8.27
C SER A 140 -33.64 2.71 7.64
N PHE A 141 -33.44 1.41 7.85
CA PHE A 141 -32.39 0.60 7.22
C PHE A 141 -32.44 0.69 5.68
N PHE A 142 -33.63 0.62 5.06
CA PHE A 142 -33.75 0.66 3.61
C PHE A 142 -33.33 2.01 3.03
N ARG A 143 -33.53 3.10 3.77
CA ARG A 143 -33.03 4.43 3.38
C ARG A 143 -31.50 4.46 3.43
N LEU A 144 -30.91 3.92 4.49
CA LEU A 144 -29.45 3.80 4.62
C LEU A 144 -28.87 2.91 3.50
N LEU A 145 -29.49 1.78 3.22
CA LEU A 145 -29.06 0.85 2.17
C LEU A 145 -29.10 1.50 0.79
N LEU A 146 -30.20 2.17 0.44
CA LEU A 146 -30.33 2.85 -0.85
C LEU A 146 -29.28 3.96 -1.01
N LEU A 147 -29.07 4.78 0.02
CA LEU A 147 -28.05 5.82 0.00
C LEU A 147 -26.64 5.24 -0.08
N SER A 148 -26.37 4.18 0.69
CA SER A 148 -25.10 3.46 0.66
C SER A 148 -24.80 2.91 -0.73
N LEU A 149 -25.78 2.30 -1.39
CA LEU A 149 -25.63 1.78 -2.75
C LEU A 149 -25.25 2.88 -3.75
N ILE A 150 -25.82 4.08 -3.63
CA ILE A 150 -25.49 5.19 -4.54
C ILE A 150 -24.12 5.78 -4.20
N ILE A 151 -23.93 6.18 -2.94
CA ILE A 151 -22.76 6.93 -2.49
C ILE A 151 -21.51 6.07 -2.58
N PHE A 152 -21.54 4.83 -2.05
CA PHE A 152 -20.37 3.96 -2.08
C PHE A 152 -20.09 3.41 -3.48
N SER A 153 -21.07 3.33 -4.37
CA SER A 153 -20.79 3.04 -5.78
C SER A 153 -19.93 4.12 -6.42
N ILE A 154 -20.23 5.40 -6.15
CA ILE A 154 -19.44 6.53 -6.65
C ILE A 154 -18.07 6.55 -5.96
N GLN A 155 -18.05 6.52 -4.62
CA GLN A 155 -16.84 6.60 -3.82
C GLN A 155 -15.86 5.48 -4.19
N ALA A 156 -16.28 4.22 -4.05
CA ALA A 156 -15.39 3.07 -4.25
C ALA A 156 -14.93 2.97 -5.70
N SER A 157 -15.82 3.24 -6.68
CA SER A 157 -15.40 3.27 -8.09
C SER A 157 -14.34 4.34 -8.34
N PHE A 158 -14.54 5.55 -7.81
CA PHE A 158 -13.58 6.63 -7.97
C PHE A 158 -12.25 6.30 -7.29
N GLU A 159 -12.26 5.82 -6.05
CA GLU A 159 -11.04 5.42 -5.35
C GLU A 159 -10.28 4.33 -6.12
N GLU A 160 -10.97 3.31 -6.62
CA GLU A 160 -10.34 2.28 -7.44
C GLU A 160 -9.74 2.86 -8.73
N ILE A 161 -10.50 3.69 -9.46
CA ILE A 161 -10.01 4.37 -10.67
C ILE A 161 -8.78 5.23 -10.36
N PHE A 162 -8.80 5.96 -9.24
CA PHE A 162 -7.73 6.87 -8.84
C PHE A 162 -6.47 6.10 -8.39
N PHE A 163 -6.60 5.17 -7.45
CA PHE A 163 -5.47 4.47 -6.86
C PHE A 163 -4.95 3.32 -7.72
N ARG A 164 -5.84 2.49 -8.29
CA ARG A 164 -5.48 1.25 -9.01
C ARG A 164 -5.53 1.43 -10.52
N GLY A 165 -6.24 2.44 -11.00
CA GLY A 165 -6.18 2.87 -12.39
C GLY A 165 -5.04 3.84 -12.61
N TYR A 166 -5.24 5.08 -12.18
CA TYR A 166 -4.40 6.21 -12.50
C TYR A 166 -3.03 6.20 -11.80
N LEU A 167 -3.00 6.13 -10.47
CA LEU A 167 -1.74 6.13 -9.72
C LEU A 167 -0.94 4.86 -9.94
N LEU A 168 -1.58 3.69 -10.00
CA LEU A 168 -0.88 2.42 -10.25
C LEU A 168 -0.20 2.41 -11.62
N GLN A 169 -0.89 2.88 -12.67
CA GLN A 169 -0.30 3.08 -14.00
C GLN A 169 0.83 4.11 -13.98
N GLY A 170 0.66 5.25 -13.29
CA GLY A 170 1.70 6.27 -13.14
C GLY A 170 2.96 5.75 -12.41
N MET A 171 2.77 5.01 -11.31
CA MET A 171 3.84 4.32 -10.60
C MET A 171 4.48 3.22 -11.45
N GLY A 172 3.70 2.58 -12.33
CA GLY A 172 4.19 1.64 -13.34
C GLY A 172 5.18 2.29 -14.32
N LEU A 173 4.94 3.54 -14.76
CA LEU A 173 5.89 4.30 -15.59
C LEU A 173 7.19 4.64 -14.84
N LEU A 174 7.06 4.99 -13.55
CA LEU A 174 8.19 5.40 -12.73
C LEU A 174 9.08 4.22 -12.31
N THR A 175 8.46 3.17 -11.77
CA THR A 175 9.17 2.05 -11.14
C THR A 175 9.46 0.93 -12.11
N ARG A 176 8.66 0.80 -13.17
CA ARG A 176 8.67 -0.33 -14.10
C ARG A 176 8.59 -1.69 -13.40
N LYS A 177 8.06 -1.74 -12.17
CA LYS A 177 7.98 -2.97 -11.37
C LYS A 177 6.56 -3.08 -10.79
N PRO A 178 5.73 -4.01 -11.31
CA PRO A 178 4.31 -4.12 -10.95
C PRO A 178 4.07 -4.18 -9.44
N LEU A 179 4.89 -4.97 -8.74
CA LEU A 179 4.78 -5.14 -7.30
C LEU A 179 5.06 -3.85 -6.53
N ILE A 180 6.09 -3.10 -6.91
CA ILE A 180 6.42 -1.81 -6.29
C ILE A 180 5.28 -0.82 -6.48
N ALA A 181 4.70 -0.79 -7.69
CA ALA A 181 3.57 0.06 -7.99
C ALA A 181 2.34 -0.28 -7.13
N ILE A 182 2.00 -1.57 -6.96
CA ILE A 182 0.91 -2.03 -6.08
C ILE A 182 1.14 -1.54 -4.65
N LEU A 183 2.35 -1.68 -4.15
CA LEU A 183 2.63 -1.43 -2.74
C LEU A 183 2.67 0.06 -2.41
N ALA A 184 3.23 0.87 -3.31
CA ALA A 184 3.20 2.31 -3.18
C ALA A 184 1.76 2.84 -3.15
N THR A 185 0.89 2.38 -4.06
CA THR A 185 -0.51 2.84 -4.09
C THR A 185 -1.33 2.30 -2.93
N SER A 186 -1.04 1.09 -2.45
CA SER A 186 -1.68 0.51 -1.26
C SER A 186 -1.30 1.25 0.01
N LEU A 187 -0.05 1.70 0.13
CA LEU A 187 0.40 2.51 1.26
C LEU A 187 -0.27 3.89 1.26
N LEU A 188 -0.32 4.56 0.11
CA LEU A 188 -1.02 5.85 -0.02
C LEU A 188 -2.51 5.73 0.31
N PHE A 189 -3.15 4.65 -0.16
CA PHE A 189 -4.54 4.36 0.18
C PHE A 189 -4.73 4.16 1.69
N ALA A 190 -3.87 3.37 2.33
CA ALA A 190 -3.94 3.12 3.77
C ALA A 190 -3.73 4.39 4.62
N VAL A 191 -2.80 5.26 4.22
CA VAL A 191 -2.56 6.56 4.88
C VAL A 191 -3.80 7.46 4.81
N GLY A 192 -4.57 7.41 3.72
CA GLY A 192 -5.83 8.13 3.60
C GLY A 192 -6.91 7.71 4.59
N HIS A 193 -6.71 6.60 5.32
CA HIS A 193 -7.63 6.07 6.33
C HIS A 193 -7.16 6.33 7.77
N LEU A 194 -6.10 7.14 7.96
CA LEU A 194 -5.75 7.69 9.27
C LEU A 194 -6.90 8.56 9.80
N GLY A 195 -7.14 8.53 11.11
CA GLY A 195 -8.28 9.20 11.74
C GLY A 195 -9.59 8.43 11.74
N ASN A 196 -9.64 7.20 11.18
CA ASN A 196 -10.85 6.37 11.19
C ASN A 196 -11.08 5.60 12.52
N GLY A 197 -10.06 5.50 13.37
CA GLY A 197 -10.10 4.73 14.62
C GLY A 197 -10.41 5.60 15.85
N PRO A 198 -11.28 5.14 16.79
CA PRO A 198 -11.57 5.88 18.02
C PRO A 198 -10.46 5.73 19.07
N SER A 199 -9.54 4.78 18.87
CA SER A 199 -8.33 4.59 19.66
C SER A 199 -7.15 4.25 18.75
N LEU A 200 -5.94 4.50 19.24
CA LEU A 200 -4.70 4.22 18.51
C LEU A 200 -4.62 2.76 18.01
N ALA A 201 -5.07 1.79 18.83
CA ALA A 201 -5.05 0.38 18.46
C ALA A 201 -6.01 0.06 17.30
N ILE A 202 -7.23 0.59 17.34
CA ILE A 202 -8.22 0.40 16.27
C ILE A 202 -7.80 1.16 15.01
N GLU A 203 -7.17 2.32 15.16
CA GLU A 203 -6.60 3.08 14.05
C GLU A 203 -5.51 2.27 13.32
N PHE A 204 -4.54 1.71 14.05
CA PHE A 204 -3.51 0.85 13.47
C PHE A 204 -4.11 -0.36 12.75
N LEU A 205 -5.13 -1.00 13.33
CA LEU A 205 -5.82 -2.13 12.71
C LEU A 205 -6.56 -1.72 11.43
N SER A 206 -7.22 -0.56 11.43
CA SER A 206 -7.92 -0.01 10.26
C SER A 206 -6.94 0.26 9.12
N VAL A 207 -5.86 1.01 9.38
CA VAL A 207 -4.82 1.31 8.38
C VAL A 207 -4.19 0.01 7.84
N PHE A 208 -3.91 -0.95 8.72
CA PHE A 208 -3.40 -2.27 8.33
C PHE A 208 -4.36 -3.01 7.39
N ASN A 209 -5.64 -3.09 7.74
CA ASN A 209 -6.66 -3.75 6.90
C ASN A 209 -6.84 -3.03 5.55
N MET A 210 -6.79 -1.70 5.52
CA MET A 210 -6.89 -0.91 4.28
C MET A 210 -5.67 -1.09 3.39
N PHE A 211 -4.49 -1.25 3.97
CA PHE A 211 -3.29 -1.62 3.22
C PHE A 211 -3.43 -3.01 2.58
N ILE A 212 -3.89 -4.01 3.33
CA ILE A 212 -4.12 -5.37 2.78
C ILE A 212 -5.18 -5.34 1.67
N LEU A 213 -6.31 -4.65 1.90
CA LEU A 213 -7.37 -4.48 0.90
C LEU A 213 -6.77 -3.87 -0.37
N GLY A 214 -6.02 -2.78 -0.22
CA GLY A 214 -5.41 -2.11 -1.36
C GLY A 214 -4.45 -2.99 -2.16
N MET A 215 -3.65 -3.81 -1.48
CA MET A 215 -2.75 -4.75 -2.14
C MET A 215 -3.53 -5.83 -2.88
N VAL A 216 -4.53 -6.42 -2.24
CA VAL A 216 -5.37 -7.49 -2.81
C VAL A 216 -6.08 -6.99 -4.07
N LEU A 217 -6.69 -5.80 -4.01
CA LEU A 217 -7.35 -5.18 -5.16
C LEU A 217 -6.36 -4.82 -6.26
N GLY A 218 -5.15 -4.35 -5.92
CA GLY A 218 -4.07 -4.13 -6.88
C GLY A 218 -3.61 -5.41 -7.59
N ILE A 219 -3.45 -6.52 -6.84
CA ILE A 219 -3.08 -7.83 -7.39
C ILE A 219 -4.17 -8.36 -8.33
N ILE A 220 -5.44 -8.26 -7.92
CA ILE A 220 -6.58 -8.63 -8.77
C ILE A 220 -6.58 -7.80 -10.06
N THR A 221 -6.36 -6.49 -9.94
CA THR A 221 -6.35 -5.56 -11.06
C THR A 221 -5.29 -5.93 -12.11
N LEU A 222 -4.04 -6.14 -11.68
CA LEU A 222 -2.96 -6.51 -12.61
C LEU A 222 -3.13 -7.94 -13.14
N GLY A 223 -3.57 -8.88 -12.32
CA GLY A 223 -3.74 -10.28 -12.73
C GLY A 223 -4.93 -10.49 -13.69
N GLU A 224 -5.99 -9.69 -13.59
CA GLU A 224 -7.13 -9.73 -14.52
C GLU A 224 -7.01 -8.72 -15.68
N ASN A 225 -5.92 -7.93 -15.71
CA ASN A 225 -5.70 -6.80 -16.61
C ASN A 225 -6.88 -5.81 -16.63
N SER A 226 -7.53 -5.62 -15.48
CA SER A 226 -8.70 -4.77 -15.36
C SER A 226 -9.15 -4.53 -13.92
N LEU A 227 -9.76 -3.37 -13.66
CA LEU A 227 -10.31 -2.96 -12.35
C LEU A 227 -11.72 -3.49 -12.07
N GLU A 228 -12.49 -3.96 -13.05
CA GLU A 228 -13.94 -4.13 -12.85
C GLU A 228 -14.27 -5.04 -11.66
N THR A 229 -13.54 -6.15 -11.50
CA THR A 229 -13.69 -7.05 -10.34
C THR A 229 -13.34 -6.35 -9.03
N ALA A 230 -12.28 -5.55 -9.00
CA ALA A 230 -11.85 -4.81 -7.82
C ALA A 230 -12.86 -3.73 -7.40
N ILE A 231 -13.43 -3.00 -8.37
CA ILE A 231 -14.53 -2.05 -8.17
C ILE A 231 -15.71 -2.76 -7.50
N GLY A 232 -16.12 -3.92 -8.03
CA GLY A 232 -17.22 -4.69 -7.46
C GLY A 232 -16.98 -5.11 -6.00
N ILE A 233 -15.78 -5.61 -5.70
CA ILE A 233 -15.38 -6.01 -4.34
C ILE A 233 -15.44 -4.81 -3.39
N HIS A 234 -14.89 -3.66 -3.79
CA HIS A 234 -14.81 -2.48 -2.94
C HIS A 234 -16.19 -1.86 -2.70
N ILE A 235 -17.06 -1.78 -3.72
CA ILE A 235 -18.45 -1.34 -3.56
C ILE A 235 -19.18 -2.25 -2.55
N ALA A 236 -19.09 -3.57 -2.74
CA ALA A 236 -19.72 -4.53 -1.84
C ALA A 236 -19.21 -4.40 -0.41
N ASN A 237 -17.90 -4.22 -0.24
CA ASN A 237 -17.27 -4.00 1.05
C ASN A 237 -17.89 -2.81 1.79
N ASN A 238 -17.93 -1.64 1.15
CA ASN A 238 -18.35 -0.42 1.81
C ASN A 238 -19.86 -0.42 2.10
N VAL A 239 -20.67 -0.98 1.20
CA VAL A 239 -22.11 -1.14 1.43
C VAL A 239 -22.37 -2.10 2.60
N ILE A 240 -21.71 -3.26 2.65
CA ILE A 240 -21.90 -4.24 3.74
C ILE A 240 -21.41 -3.69 5.07
N VAL A 241 -20.19 -3.15 5.11
CA VAL A 241 -19.59 -2.60 6.34
C VAL A 241 -20.43 -1.46 6.92
N THR A 242 -21.04 -0.64 6.06
CA THR A 242 -21.89 0.48 6.50
C THR A 242 -23.29 0.06 6.93
N THR A 243 -23.88 -0.94 6.29
CA THR A 243 -25.28 -1.32 6.54
C THR A 243 -25.44 -2.44 7.56
N LEU A 244 -24.48 -3.36 7.62
CA LEU A 244 -24.52 -4.57 8.44
C LEU A 244 -23.56 -4.50 9.63
N GLY A 245 -22.70 -3.50 9.75
CA GLY A 245 -21.79 -3.36 10.90
C GLY A 245 -21.67 -1.94 11.42
N ASN A 246 -21.09 -1.81 12.61
CA ASN A 246 -20.66 -0.56 13.23
C ASN A 246 -19.40 0.00 12.51
N GLY A 247 -19.38 -0.01 11.18
CA GLY A 247 -18.19 0.18 10.35
C GLY A 247 -17.73 1.64 10.21
N LEU A 248 -18.57 2.61 10.56
CA LEU A 248 -18.26 4.03 10.48
C LEU A 248 -18.67 4.69 11.79
N ASN A 249 -17.71 4.86 12.72
CA ASN A 249 -17.96 5.48 14.02
C ASN A 249 -18.59 6.89 13.92
N PHE A 250 -18.42 7.58 12.79
CA PHE A 250 -19.04 8.88 12.52
C PHE A 250 -20.55 8.80 12.18
N LEU A 251 -21.07 7.62 11.86
CA LEU A 251 -22.49 7.38 11.60
C LEU A 251 -23.30 7.10 12.89
N GLY A 252 -22.69 7.18 14.08
CA GLY A 252 -23.41 7.13 15.37
C GLY A 252 -24.38 5.94 15.52
N ASP A 253 -25.48 6.16 16.24
CA ASP A 253 -26.54 5.17 16.55
C ASP A 253 -27.61 5.01 15.43
N TYR A 254 -27.22 5.04 14.14
CA TYR A 254 -28.20 4.70 13.10
C TYR A 254 -28.64 3.23 13.22
N SER A 255 -29.83 2.91 12.72
CA SER A 255 -30.34 1.53 12.73
C SER A 255 -29.57 0.66 11.72
N TYR A 256 -28.39 0.18 12.12
CA TYR A 256 -27.70 -0.93 11.46
C TYR A 256 -28.52 -2.21 11.66
N LEU A 257 -28.44 -3.13 10.71
CA LEU A 257 -29.16 -4.40 10.84
C LEU A 257 -28.67 -5.20 12.06
N LEU A 258 -27.39 -5.04 12.43
CA LEU A 258 -26.71 -5.78 13.48
C LEU A 258 -25.95 -4.82 14.40
N ASN A 259 -26.31 -4.79 15.68
CA ASN A 259 -25.57 -4.06 16.69
C ASN A 259 -24.65 -5.03 17.45
N SER A 260 -23.34 -4.82 17.37
CA SER A 260 -22.34 -5.48 18.20
C SER A 260 -21.69 -4.44 19.11
N GLY A 261 -21.90 -4.54 20.42
CA GLY A 261 -21.47 -3.55 21.42
C GLY A 261 -19.95 -3.30 21.50
N THR A 262 -19.15 -4.08 20.77
CA THR A 262 -17.68 -3.96 20.69
C THR A 262 -17.17 -3.88 19.24
N GLY A 263 -18.05 -3.63 18.27
CA GLY A 263 -17.76 -3.79 16.84
C GLY A 263 -17.81 -5.27 16.43
N ILE A 264 -18.05 -5.53 15.14
CA ILE A 264 -18.09 -6.90 14.62
C ILE A 264 -16.67 -7.44 14.68
N SER A 265 -16.36 -8.19 15.73
CA SER A 265 -15.21 -9.06 15.76
C SER A 265 -15.54 -10.26 14.89
N LEU A 266 -15.43 -10.11 13.57
CA LEU A 266 -15.55 -11.25 12.65
C LEU A 266 -14.71 -12.40 13.24
N ALA A 267 -15.34 -13.55 13.51
CA ALA A 267 -14.66 -14.72 14.08
C ALA A 267 -13.37 -15.07 13.32
N VAL A 268 -13.32 -14.70 12.04
CA VAL A 268 -12.12 -14.71 11.21
C VAL A 268 -11.63 -13.28 10.95
N PRO A 269 -10.36 -12.95 11.26
CA PRO A 269 -9.77 -11.65 10.96
C PRO A 269 -9.95 -11.23 9.49
N TYR A 270 -10.38 -9.98 9.27
CA TYR A 270 -10.70 -9.43 7.95
C TYR A 270 -9.61 -9.65 6.89
N PHE A 271 -8.33 -9.49 7.25
CA PHE A 271 -7.21 -9.71 6.32
C PHE A 271 -7.13 -11.17 5.82
N ILE A 272 -7.54 -12.16 6.62
CA ILE A 272 -7.55 -13.58 6.21
C ILE A 272 -8.60 -13.78 5.12
N LEU A 273 -9.77 -13.15 5.26
CA LEU A 273 -10.84 -13.21 4.26
C LEU A 273 -10.37 -12.66 2.90
N LEU A 274 -9.54 -11.62 2.89
CA LEU A 274 -8.96 -11.05 1.68
C LEU A 274 -7.94 -11.99 0.99
N PHE A 275 -7.13 -12.71 1.77
CA PHE A 275 -6.25 -13.74 1.19
C PHE A 275 -7.05 -14.94 0.66
N PHE A 276 -8.13 -15.32 1.34
CA PHE A 276 -9.05 -16.34 0.86
C PHE A 276 -9.72 -15.92 -0.47
N LEU A 277 -10.14 -14.66 -0.58
CA LEU A 277 -10.66 -14.07 -1.82
C LEU A 277 -9.64 -14.17 -2.98
N LEU A 278 -8.37 -13.82 -2.74
CA LEU A 278 -7.31 -13.99 -3.74
C LEU A 278 -7.17 -15.44 -4.20
N ALA A 279 -7.17 -16.38 -3.25
CA ALA A 279 -7.07 -17.80 -3.55
C ALA A 279 -8.23 -18.30 -4.42
N LEU A 280 -9.46 -17.82 -4.18
CA LEU A 280 -10.62 -18.15 -5.00
C LEU A 280 -10.54 -17.56 -6.42
N ILE A 281 -10.15 -16.28 -6.55
CA ILE A 281 -10.07 -15.60 -7.86
C ILE A 281 -9.00 -16.23 -8.76
N PHE A 282 -7.84 -16.54 -8.16
CA PHE A 282 -6.67 -17.09 -8.84
C PHE A 282 -6.52 -18.61 -8.71
N TRP A 283 -7.59 -19.30 -8.31
CA TRP A 283 -7.59 -20.76 -8.25
C TRP A 283 -7.18 -21.35 -9.60
N ARG A 284 -6.09 -22.13 -9.62
CA ARG A 284 -5.45 -22.70 -10.83
C ARG A 284 -4.97 -21.68 -11.87
N LYS A 285 -4.69 -20.42 -11.48
CA LYS A 285 -4.19 -19.34 -12.34
C LYS A 285 -2.87 -18.76 -11.82
N ASN A 286 -1.92 -19.65 -11.52
CA ASN A 286 -0.64 -19.28 -10.92
C ASN A 286 0.27 -18.50 -11.89
N ASP A 287 0.11 -18.73 -13.19
CA ASP A 287 0.73 -18.00 -14.30
C ASP A 287 0.51 -16.49 -14.17
N LYS A 288 -0.73 -16.06 -13.93
CA LYS A 288 -1.10 -14.65 -13.77
C LYS A 288 -0.43 -13.98 -12.56
N LEU A 289 -0.35 -14.71 -11.44
CA LEU A 289 0.32 -14.21 -10.23
C LEU A 289 1.83 -14.16 -10.41
N SER A 290 2.41 -15.14 -11.10
CA SER A 290 3.84 -15.17 -11.40
C SER A 290 4.28 -13.96 -12.23
N LEU A 291 3.42 -13.47 -13.13
CA LEU A 291 3.73 -12.33 -13.98
C LEU A 291 3.89 -11.03 -13.18
N ILE A 292 3.13 -10.86 -12.10
CA ILE A 292 3.24 -9.71 -11.18
C ILE A 292 4.58 -9.75 -10.40
N LEU A 293 5.08 -10.97 -10.14
CA LEU A 293 6.30 -11.22 -9.38
C LEU A 293 7.57 -11.21 -10.25
N LYS A 294 7.45 -11.39 -11.57
CA LYS A 294 8.58 -11.34 -12.50
C LYS A 294 9.13 -9.91 -12.56
N THR A 295 10.40 -9.78 -12.25
CA THR A 295 11.12 -8.52 -11.97
C THR A 295 11.46 -7.67 -13.19
N HIS A 296 11.21 -8.16 -14.41
CA HIS A 296 11.67 -7.51 -15.64
C HIS A 296 10.60 -7.54 -16.74
N TRP A 297 10.01 -6.38 -17.06
CA TRP A 297 9.11 -6.23 -18.22
C TRP A 297 9.74 -5.52 -19.44
N ARG A 298 11.03 -5.18 -19.46
CA ARG A 298 11.64 -4.59 -20.66
C ARG A 298 12.52 -5.56 -21.45
N LEU A 299 11.95 -6.02 -22.57
CA LEU A 299 12.69 -6.00 -23.84
C LEU A 299 13.09 -4.55 -24.14
N SER A 300 14.35 -4.35 -24.56
CA SER A 300 14.92 -3.10 -25.09
C SER A 300 14.99 -1.90 -24.13
N ASP A 301 15.82 -1.97 -23.09
CA ASP A 301 16.67 -0.82 -22.77
C ASP A 301 18.11 -1.21 -23.13
N PRO A 302 18.93 -0.29 -23.69
CA PRO A 302 20.33 -0.52 -24.00
C PRO A 302 21.14 -0.42 -22.69
N TYR A 303 20.80 -1.23 -21.69
CA TYR A 303 21.79 -1.49 -20.66
C TYR A 303 22.90 -2.29 -21.35
N PRO A 304 24.17 -1.92 -21.14
CA PRO A 304 25.26 -2.66 -21.73
C PRO A 304 25.07 -4.10 -21.29
N VAL A 305 24.89 -5.01 -22.25
CA VAL A 305 25.17 -6.43 -22.03
C VAL A 305 26.50 -6.42 -21.33
N VAL A 306 26.54 -6.90 -20.08
CA VAL A 306 27.78 -6.94 -19.31
C VAL A 306 28.77 -7.65 -20.20
N THR A 307 29.72 -6.94 -20.78
CA THR A 307 30.76 -7.52 -21.64
C THR A 307 31.93 -7.99 -20.78
N GLU A 308 32.00 -7.44 -19.56
CA GLU A 308 33.15 -7.47 -18.69
C GLU A 308 32.72 -7.62 -17.21
N LEU A 309 33.26 -8.64 -16.53
CA LEU A 309 33.12 -8.94 -15.11
C LEU A 309 34.42 -8.59 -14.38
N GLN A 310 34.34 -7.74 -13.38
CA GLN A 310 35.49 -7.44 -12.53
C GLN A 310 35.64 -8.50 -11.44
N CYS A 311 36.81 -9.13 -11.35
CA CYS A 311 37.15 -10.05 -10.27
C CYS A 311 37.18 -9.31 -8.94
N ILE A 312 36.64 -9.96 -7.93
CA ILE A 312 36.42 -9.37 -6.60
C ILE A 312 37.73 -9.32 -5.80
N ASP A 313 38.56 -10.34 -5.99
CA ASP A 313 39.74 -10.56 -5.16
C ASP A 313 40.97 -9.83 -5.69
N CYS A 314 41.12 -9.76 -7.02
CA CYS A 314 42.27 -9.15 -7.67
C CYS A 314 41.92 -7.98 -8.59
N GLU A 315 40.65 -7.56 -8.62
CA GLU A 315 40.15 -6.41 -9.40
C GLU A 315 40.33 -6.50 -10.92
N THR A 316 40.86 -7.62 -11.45
CA THR A 316 41.05 -7.87 -12.88
C THR A 316 39.72 -7.91 -13.63
N ILE A 317 39.66 -7.29 -14.81
CA ILE A 317 38.48 -7.32 -15.68
C ILE A 317 38.53 -8.57 -16.57
N ASN A 318 37.45 -9.34 -16.58
CA ASN A 318 37.32 -10.61 -17.31
C ASN A 318 36.14 -10.54 -18.28
N PRO A 319 36.10 -11.31 -19.37
CA PRO A 319 34.91 -11.39 -20.23
C PRO A 319 33.69 -11.90 -19.46
N SER A 320 32.48 -11.46 -19.79
CA SER A 320 31.27 -11.86 -19.07
C SER A 320 30.89 -13.34 -19.17
N ILE A 321 31.47 -14.05 -20.13
CA ILE A 321 31.35 -15.50 -20.28
C ILE A 321 32.34 -16.28 -19.38
N ALA A 322 33.27 -15.60 -18.71
CA ALA A 322 34.31 -16.24 -17.92
C ALA A 322 33.72 -16.79 -16.61
N ASN A 323 33.89 -18.08 -16.38
CA ASN A 323 33.49 -18.73 -15.11
C ASN A 323 34.56 -18.59 -14.02
N TYR A 324 35.79 -18.21 -14.38
CA TYR A 324 36.94 -18.05 -13.50
C TYR A 324 37.75 -16.81 -13.90
N CYS A 325 38.34 -16.14 -12.93
CA CYS A 325 39.22 -15.01 -13.18
C CYS A 325 40.48 -15.47 -13.89
N GLN A 326 40.83 -14.79 -14.98
CA GLN A 326 42.00 -15.07 -15.79
C GLN A 326 43.32 -14.87 -15.04
N GLU A 327 43.32 -14.07 -13.98
CA GLU A 327 44.53 -13.70 -13.25
C GLU A 327 44.67 -14.47 -11.92
N CYS A 328 43.65 -14.46 -11.06
CA CYS A 328 43.75 -15.16 -9.77
C CYS A 328 43.12 -16.58 -9.75
N GLY A 329 42.43 -17.00 -10.81
CA GLY A 329 41.80 -18.33 -10.88
C GLY A 329 40.55 -18.53 -10.03
N ASN A 330 40.07 -17.50 -9.31
CA ASN A 330 38.85 -17.61 -8.51
C ASN A 330 37.59 -17.68 -9.38
N PRO A 331 36.55 -18.42 -8.96
CA PRO A 331 35.30 -18.49 -9.70
C PRO A 331 34.61 -17.12 -9.78
N LEU A 332 34.24 -16.72 -10.99
CA LEU A 332 33.47 -15.49 -11.29
C LEU A 332 31.96 -15.72 -11.25
N LEU A 333 31.51 -16.97 -11.11
CA LEU A 333 30.10 -17.32 -10.96
C LEU A 333 29.52 -16.63 -9.72
N ILE A 334 28.50 -15.81 -9.95
CA ILE A 334 27.82 -15.05 -8.92
C ILE A 334 27.04 -16.03 -8.03
N GLU A 335 27.56 -16.34 -6.84
CA GLU A 335 26.81 -17.08 -5.83
C GLU A 335 25.87 -16.10 -5.09
N TYR A 336 24.59 -16.08 -5.48
CA TYR A 336 23.58 -15.29 -4.77
C TYR A 336 23.49 -15.70 -3.31
N ALA A 337 23.42 -14.71 -2.43
CA ALA A 337 23.30 -14.96 -1.01
C ALA A 337 21.94 -15.62 -0.68
N SER A 338 21.98 -16.78 -0.04
CA SER A 338 20.77 -17.49 0.37
C SER A 338 19.92 -16.64 1.33
N THR A 339 18.59 -16.74 1.21
CA THR A 339 17.65 -15.99 2.05
C THR A 339 17.95 -16.12 3.56
N PRO A 340 18.26 -17.32 4.12
CA PRO A 340 18.60 -17.44 5.54
C PRO A 340 19.86 -16.66 5.95
N ARG A 341 20.90 -16.62 5.11
CA ARG A 341 22.11 -15.85 5.42
C ARG A 341 21.86 -14.35 5.40
N LYS A 342 21.02 -13.87 4.48
CA LYS A 342 20.61 -12.46 4.44
C LYS A 342 19.79 -12.07 5.66
N VAL A 343 18.92 -12.96 6.14
CA VAL A 343 18.16 -12.79 7.37
C VAL A 343 19.11 -12.73 8.57
N LEU A 344 20.06 -13.66 8.66
CA LEU A 344 21.06 -13.65 9.74
C LEU A 344 21.87 -12.34 9.76
N ALA A 345 22.34 -11.88 8.60
CA ALA A 345 23.03 -10.60 8.48
C ALA A 345 22.16 -9.44 8.98
N PHE A 346 20.90 -9.39 8.55
CA PHE A 346 19.96 -8.36 8.96
C PHE A 346 19.65 -8.40 10.47
N LEU A 347 19.51 -9.59 11.06
CA LEU A 347 19.29 -9.75 12.50
C LEU A 347 20.49 -9.26 13.32
N ILE A 348 21.72 -9.51 12.85
CA ILE A 348 22.92 -8.98 13.50
C ILE A 348 22.91 -7.44 13.47
N ASP A 349 22.62 -6.83 12.31
CA ASP A 349 22.52 -5.37 12.17
C ASP A 349 21.42 -4.81 13.11
N VAL A 350 20.26 -5.47 13.17
CA VAL A 350 19.14 -5.08 14.06
C VAL A 350 19.53 -5.17 15.53
N ILE A 351 20.24 -6.21 15.97
CA ILE A 351 20.68 -6.36 17.36
C ILE A 351 21.65 -5.22 17.74
N ILE A 352 22.65 -4.94 16.89
CA ILE A 352 23.61 -3.86 17.12
C ILE A 352 22.90 -2.52 17.25
N LEU A 353 21.98 -2.23 16.32
CA LEU A 353 21.24 -0.96 16.33
C LEU A 353 20.22 -0.89 17.47
N ALA A 354 19.66 -2.02 17.91
CA ALA A 354 18.81 -2.08 19.09
C ALA A 354 19.58 -1.77 20.38
N MET A 355 20.84 -2.21 20.50
CA MET A 355 21.71 -1.84 21.62
C MET A 355 22.00 -0.33 21.64
N VAL A 356 22.29 0.26 20.47
CA VAL A 356 22.47 1.71 20.33
C VAL A 356 21.19 2.47 20.70
N ALA A 357 20.04 2.02 20.21
CA ALA A 357 18.74 2.60 20.54
C ALA A 357 18.44 2.48 22.04
N MET A 358 18.75 1.36 22.68
CA MET A 358 18.60 1.19 24.13
C MET A 358 19.48 2.16 24.91
N GLY A 359 20.75 2.34 24.51
CA GLY A 359 21.64 3.34 25.12
C GLY A 359 21.07 4.75 25.02
N LEU A 360 20.55 5.13 23.84
CA LEU A 360 19.87 6.41 23.63
C LEU A 360 18.62 6.55 24.54
N LEU A 361 17.84 5.48 24.71
CA LEU A 361 16.64 5.47 25.55
C LEU A 361 17.01 5.74 27.01
N VAL A 362 18.05 5.09 27.53
CA VAL A 362 18.52 5.28 28.90
C VAL A 362 18.95 6.74 29.13
N VAL A 363 19.68 7.33 28.18
CA VAL A 363 20.09 8.74 28.26
C VAL A 363 18.88 9.68 28.28
N ILE A 364 17.92 9.49 27.37
CA ILE A 364 16.69 10.30 27.32
C ILE A 364 15.89 10.14 28.60
N PHE A 365 15.73 8.91 29.09
CA PHE A 365 15.06 8.63 30.35
C PHE A 365 15.73 9.36 31.53
N LEU A 366 17.06 9.33 31.61
CA LEU A 366 17.80 10.06 32.65
C LEU A 366 17.60 11.57 32.55
N ILE A 367 17.60 12.14 31.34
CA ILE A 367 17.32 13.58 31.13
C ILE A 367 15.93 13.93 31.64
N VAL A 368 14.90 13.16 31.26
CA VAL A 368 13.51 13.37 31.68
C VAL A 368 13.37 13.20 33.20
N TYR A 369 13.99 12.17 33.77
CA TYR A 369 13.96 11.91 35.21
C TYR A 369 14.58 13.05 36.03
N LEU A 370 15.66 13.64 35.53
CA LEU A 370 16.38 14.74 36.19
C LEU A 370 15.78 16.12 35.92
N ASN A 371 14.91 16.27 34.91
CA ASN A 371 14.39 17.57 34.46
C ASN A 371 12.86 17.52 34.28
N PRO A 372 12.08 18.06 35.23
CA PRO A 372 10.61 18.00 35.20
C PRO A 372 9.96 18.84 34.08
N TYR A 373 10.74 19.61 33.31
CA TYR A 373 10.26 20.38 32.16
C TYR A 373 10.10 19.55 30.88
N PHE A 374 10.66 18.34 30.81
CA PHE A 374 10.52 17.48 29.63
C PHE A 374 9.33 16.56 29.75
N ASP A 375 8.45 16.59 28.75
CA ASP A 375 7.34 15.66 28.65
C ASP A 375 7.83 14.23 28.32
N PRO A 376 7.47 13.20 29.12
CA PRO A 376 7.92 11.83 28.89
C PRO A 376 7.42 11.24 27.56
N ILE A 377 6.19 11.58 27.15
CA ILE A 377 5.58 11.03 25.93
C ILE A 377 6.29 11.58 24.70
N LEU A 378 6.47 12.90 24.65
CA LEU A 378 7.21 13.56 23.58
C LEU A 378 8.64 13.04 23.49
N SER A 379 9.31 12.87 24.63
CA SER A 379 10.68 12.34 24.68
C SER A 379 10.77 10.90 24.15
N PHE A 380 9.78 10.06 24.45
CA PHE A 380 9.67 8.72 23.89
C PHE A 380 9.44 8.75 22.37
N ILE A 381 8.55 9.61 21.88
CA ILE A 381 8.31 9.79 20.44
C ILE A 381 9.61 10.24 19.75
N THR A 382 10.33 11.21 20.33
CA THR A 382 11.63 11.67 19.83
C THR A 382 12.64 10.53 19.78
N TRP A 383 12.72 9.69 20.81
CA TRP A 383 13.57 8.49 20.82
C TRP A 383 13.24 7.54 19.66
N VAL A 384 11.95 7.25 19.44
CA VAL A 384 11.53 6.39 18.32
C VAL A 384 11.99 6.98 16.98
N ILE A 385 11.74 8.27 16.75
CA ILE A 385 12.12 8.94 15.49
C ILE A 385 13.64 8.90 15.29
N ILE A 386 14.43 9.27 16.30
CA ILE A 386 15.90 9.27 16.21
C ILE A 386 16.42 7.85 15.98
N SER A 387 15.92 6.85 16.70
CA SER A 387 16.37 5.46 16.53
C SER A 387 16.11 4.92 15.12
N LYS A 388 14.96 5.25 14.51
CA LYS A 388 14.65 4.88 13.12
C LYS A 388 15.51 5.65 12.11
N LEU A 389 15.79 6.92 12.37
CA LEU A 389 16.70 7.71 11.53
C LEU A 389 18.12 7.15 11.58
N VAL A 390 18.64 6.82 12.77
CA VAL A 390 19.96 6.18 12.95
C VAL A 390 20.01 4.84 12.21
N PHE A 391 18.98 4.01 12.34
CA PHE A 391 18.88 2.74 11.61
C PHE A 391 18.98 2.96 10.09
N PHE A 392 18.20 3.91 9.56
CA PHE A 392 18.18 4.21 8.13
C PHE A 392 19.53 4.75 7.63
N VAL A 393 20.10 5.73 8.33
CA VAL A 393 21.40 6.33 7.99
C VAL A 393 22.52 5.30 8.05
N TYR A 394 22.54 4.45 9.09
CA TYR A 394 23.50 3.34 9.21
C TYR A 394 23.45 2.44 7.97
N MET A 395 22.26 1.97 7.58
CA MET A 395 22.11 1.10 6.42
C MET A 395 22.58 1.80 5.14
N VAL A 396 22.20 3.07 4.95
CA VAL A 396 22.55 3.82 3.74
C VAL A 396 24.07 4.01 3.60
N LEU A 397 24.73 4.46 4.68
CA LEU A 397 26.17 4.73 4.70
C LEU A 397 27.00 3.46 4.57
N MET A 398 26.65 2.40 5.30
CA MET A 398 27.41 1.15 5.27
C MET A 398 27.26 0.41 3.94
N GLU A 399 26.06 0.38 3.37
CA GLU A 399 25.82 -0.30 2.08
C GLU A 399 26.50 0.42 0.91
N LYS A 400 26.88 1.70 1.04
CA LYS A 400 27.74 2.37 0.05
C LYS A 400 29.10 1.68 -0.09
N HIS A 401 29.59 1.05 0.97
CA HIS A 401 30.79 0.20 1.00
C HIS A 401 30.48 -1.28 0.77
N SER A 402 29.31 -1.59 0.19
CA SER A 402 28.80 -2.93 -0.10
C SER A 402 28.53 -3.83 1.12
N LYS A 403 28.90 -3.44 2.34
CA LYS A 403 28.81 -4.31 3.53
C LYS A 403 28.31 -3.54 4.75
N THR A 404 27.26 -4.03 5.41
CA THR A 404 26.92 -3.69 6.80
C THR A 404 27.68 -4.60 7.75
N VAL A 405 27.69 -4.33 9.06
CA VAL A 405 28.42 -5.16 10.02
C VAL A 405 27.93 -6.61 9.98
N GLY A 406 26.62 -6.83 9.95
CA GLY A 406 26.04 -8.15 9.80
C GLY A 406 26.43 -8.82 8.48
N LYS A 407 26.55 -8.06 7.39
CA LYS A 407 27.04 -8.60 6.10
C LYS A 407 28.54 -8.89 6.13
N MET A 408 29.36 -8.10 6.83
CA MET A 408 30.78 -8.40 7.04
C MET A 408 30.95 -9.72 7.77
N ILE A 409 30.20 -9.91 8.87
CA ILE A 409 30.26 -11.14 9.69
C ILE A 409 29.79 -12.37 8.91
N THR A 410 28.77 -12.23 8.06
CA THR A 410 28.21 -13.34 7.28
C THR A 410 28.87 -13.57 5.91
N GLY A 411 29.90 -12.78 5.57
CA GLY A 411 30.61 -12.89 4.29
C GLY A 411 29.73 -12.52 3.09
N LEU A 412 28.89 -11.50 3.25
CA LEU A 412 27.97 -11.01 2.23
C LEU A 412 28.35 -9.62 1.76
N ARG A 413 27.94 -9.29 0.54
CA ARG A 413 28.06 -7.94 0.00
C ARG A 413 26.90 -7.60 -0.93
N VAL A 414 26.56 -6.32 -0.97
CA VAL A 414 25.53 -5.73 -1.82
C VAL A 414 26.24 -5.08 -3.00
N VAL A 415 25.80 -5.43 -4.20
CA VAL A 415 26.36 -4.88 -5.44
C VAL A 415 25.24 -4.49 -6.39
N ASP A 416 25.58 -3.65 -7.36
CA ASP A 416 24.71 -3.32 -8.48
C ASP A 416 24.43 -4.58 -9.32
N GLU A 417 23.17 -4.78 -9.73
CA GLU A 417 22.71 -5.98 -10.44
C GLU A 417 23.44 -6.18 -11.78
N TYR A 418 23.76 -5.09 -12.47
CA TYR A 418 24.35 -5.15 -13.82
C TYR A 418 25.87 -5.04 -13.77
N THR A 419 26.42 -4.13 -12.97
CA THR A 419 27.86 -3.82 -12.98
C THR A 419 28.65 -4.60 -11.94
N LEU A 420 27.99 -5.20 -10.95
CA LEU A 420 28.59 -5.86 -9.78
C LEU A 420 29.51 -4.96 -8.94
N LYS A 421 29.48 -3.64 -9.18
CA LYS A 421 30.24 -2.64 -8.43
C LYS A 421 29.50 -2.22 -7.15
N PRO A 422 30.19 -1.55 -6.21
CA PRO A 422 29.55 -0.96 -5.04
C PRO A 422 28.42 -0.01 -5.44
N ILE A 423 27.28 -0.14 -4.78
CA ILE A 423 26.05 0.58 -5.13
C ILE A 423 26.19 2.09 -4.87
N SER A 424 25.35 2.90 -5.53
CA SER A 424 25.25 4.34 -5.27
C SER A 424 24.43 4.68 -4.02
N TYR A 425 24.54 5.91 -3.51
CA TYR A 425 23.65 6.39 -2.43
C TYR A 425 22.18 6.35 -2.85
N ARG A 426 21.87 6.67 -4.11
CA ARG A 426 20.50 6.61 -4.64
C ARG A 426 19.93 5.19 -4.54
N GLN A 427 20.70 4.19 -4.96
CA GLN A 427 20.30 2.78 -4.87
C GLN A 427 20.15 2.36 -3.41
N SER A 428 21.10 2.72 -2.55
CA SER A 428 21.06 2.40 -1.12
C SER A 428 19.84 3.01 -0.42
N ILE A 429 19.53 4.29 -0.69
CA ILE A 429 18.35 4.99 -0.16
C ILE A 429 17.07 4.29 -0.63
N LEU A 430 16.93 4.02 -1.93
CA LEU A 430 15.73 3.39 -2.49
C LEU A 430 15.54 1.99 -1.90
N ARG A 431 16.63 1.22 -1.81
CA ARG A 431 16.66 -0.13 -1.26
C ARG A 431 16.23 -0.19 0.21
N ASN A 432 16.65 0.79 1.01
CA ASN A 432 16.32 0.86 2.44
C ASN A 432 14.96 1.53 2.70
N PHE A 433 14.53 2.46 1.86
CA PHE A 433 13.18 3.03 1.94
C PHE A 433 12.11 1.95 1.72
N MET A 434 12.36 1.05 0.77
CA MET A 434 11.49 -0.10 0.50
C MET A 434 11.48 -1.15 1.64
N LEU A 435 12.35 -1.04 2.67
CA LEU A 435 12.25 -1.92 3.84
C LEU A 435 10.93 -1.78 4.59
N ILE A 436 10.29 -0.61 4.55
CA ILE A 436 8.95 -0.43 5.13
C ILE A 436 7.98 -1.47 4.55
N VAL A 437 8.14 -1.73 3.26
CA VAL A 437 7.30 -2.65 2.50
C VAL A 437 7.76 -4.09 2.65
N ASP A 438 9.08 -4.34 2.66
CA ASP A 438 9.63 -5.68 2.92
C ASP A 438 9.30 -6.19 4.32
N LEU A 439 9.23 -5.29 5.32
CA LEU A 439 8.88 -5.58 6.71
C LEU A 439 7.40 -5.81 6.92
N PHE A 440 6.57 -5.59 5.90
CA PHE A 440 5.15 -5.91 5.99
C PHE A 440 4.91 -7.44 5.97
N PRO A 441 3.88 -7.98 6.69
CA PRO A 441 3.04 -7.32 7.68
C PRO A 441 3.80 -7.12 9.00
N PHE A 442 3.57 -5.99 9.67
CA PHE A 442 4.31 -5.64 10.90
C PHE A 442 4.09 -6.60 12.09
N ILE A 443 3.09 -7.48 12.02
CA ILE A 443 2.84 -8.56 12.98
C ILE A 443 3.88 -9.68 12.83
N LEU A 444 4.33 -9.94 11.60
CA LEU A 444 5.43 -10.85 11.27
C LEU A 444 6.45 -10.13 10.38
N PRO A 445 7.26 -9.22 10.98
CA PRO A 445 8.11 -8.33 10.21
C PRO A 445 9.04 -9.10 9.26
N GLY A 446 8.99 -8.75 7.97
CA GLY A 446 9.88 -9.32 6.96
C GLY A 446 9.27 -10.42 6.10
N LEU A 447 8.02 -10.84 6.35
CA LEU A 447 7.39 -11.94 5.62
C LEU A 447 7.33 -11.68 4.11
N VAL A 448 6.96 -10.48 3.68
CA VAL A 448 6.93 -10.11 2.25
C VAL A 448 8.35 -10.19 1.66
N GLY A 449 9.33 -9.57 2.32
CA GLY A 449 10.73 -9.62 1.87
C GLY A 449 11.27 -11.05 1.78
N LEU A 450 10.91 -11.93 2.72
CA LEU A 450 11.29 -13.35 2.74
C LEU A 450 10.68 -14.13 1.58
N ILE A 451 9.37 -14.00 1.34
CA ILE A 451 8.67 -14.71 0.27
C ILE A 451 9.25 -14.30 -1.09
N LEU A 452 9.47 -13.00 -1.30
CA LEU A 452 10.03 -12.47 -2.54
C LEU A 452 11.47 -12.94 -2.73
N SER A 453 12.29 -12.86 -1.68
CA SER A 453 13.66 -13.35 -1.73
C SER A 453 13.74 -14.85 -2.01
N ALA A 454 12.81 -15.65 -1.48
CA ALA A 454 12.82 -17.10 -1.72
C ALA A 454 12.43 -17.45 -3.16
N LYS A 455 11.46 -16.72 -3.73
CA LYS A 455 10.89 -16.96 -5.07
C LYS A 455 11.66 -16.31 -6.22
N SER A 456 12.43 -15.27 -5.96
CA SER A 456 13.28 -14.64 -6.98
C SER A 456 14.45 -15.57 -7.35
N ASP A 457 14.76 -15.64 -8.64
CA ASP A 457 15.90 -16.41 -9.16
C ASP A 457 17.23 -15.85 -8.62
N GLU A 458 17.35 -14.52 -8.57
CA GLU A 458 18.48 -13.76 -8.01
C GLU A 458 18.39 -13.56 -6.49
N LYS A 459 17.39 -14.20 -5.88
CA LYS A 459 17.03 -14.10 -4.47
C LYS A 459 16.70 -12.69 -3.99
N GLN A 460 16.38 -11.73 -4.85
CA GLN A 460 16.12 -10.34 -4.47
C GLN A 460 14.88 -10.18 -3.56
N ARG A 461 14.98 -9.35 -2.52
CA ARG A 461 13.79 -8.76 -1.85
C ARG A 461 13.31 -7.53 -2.63
N MET A 462 12.20 -6.92 -2.26
CA MET A 462 11.62 -5.85 -3.04
C MET A 462 12.48 -4.61 -3.12
N GLY A 463 13.14 -4.20 -2.03
CA GLY A 463 14.10 -3.12 -2.10
C GLY A 463 15.31 -3.44 -2.97
N ASP A 464 15.73 -4.70 -3.05
CA ASP A 464 16.82 -5.12 -3.95
C ASP A 464 16.39 -4.90 -5.41
N MET A 465 15.17 -5.35 -5.76
CA MET A 465 14.58 -5.12 -7.08
C MET A 465 14.43 -3.63 -7.35
N ALA A 466 13.83 -2.86 -6.44
CA ALA A 466 13.58 -1.43 -6.63
C ALA A 466 14.86 -0.66 -6.96
N ALA A 467 15.96 -1.03 -6.31
CA ALA A 467 17.24 -0.39 -6.43
C ALA A 467 18.15 -1.00 -7.52
N GLU A 468 17.72 -2.05 -8.21
CA GLU A 468 18.55 -2.77 -9.20
C GLU A 468 19.85 -3.25 -8.56
N THR A 469 19.72 -3.95 -7.44
CA THR A 469 20.83 -4.45 -6.63
C THR A 469 20.66 -5.93 -6.33
N ILE A 470 21.77 -6.61 -6.10
CA ILE A 470 21.79 -8.01 -5.67
C ILE A 470 22.68 -8.17 -4.45
N VAL A 471 22.45 -9.23 -3.69
CA VAL A 471 23.29 -9.61 -2.55
C VAL A 471 23.96 -10.92 -2.89
N ILE A 472 25.28 -10.91 -2.84
CA ILE A 472 26.12 -12.02 -3.28
C ILE A 472 27.06 -12.41 -2.15
N ARG A 473 27.57 -13.64 -2.22
CA ARG A 473 28.67 -14.06 -1.36
C ARG A 473 29.92 -13.25 -1.72
N GLY A 474 30.60 -12.74 -0.70
CA GLY A 474 31.64 -11.73 -0.85
C GLY A 474 32.96 -12.08 -0.23
#